data_AF-A0A7X6CC55-F1
#
_entry.id   AF-A0A7X6CC55-F1
#
_cell.length_a   1.000
_cell.length_b   1.000
_cell.length_c   1.000
_cell.angle_alpha   90.00
_cell.angle_beta   90.00
_cell.angle_gamma   90.00
#
_symmetry.space_group_name_H-M   'P 1'
#
loop_
_entity.id
_entity.type
_entity.pdbx_description
1 polymer ?
#
loop_
_entity_poly.entity_id
_entity_poly.type
_entity_poly.pdbx_seq_one_letter_code
_entity_poly.pdbx_strand_id
1 'polypeptide(L)'
;MRFKQNVGSIALLFVAPLATNLSAGIAPSSAATIANSAAEVTIDNFSHRPGDTGRSSVTDTDTVSFDGLAVAEANANAAFIANCHQLLAQNISETKVRGGGDRYSGVAQSEAAVIGDFSIGAEETFSFAFEAILYSLISVDRPESERAIASSKISFWLIDTVTSILLDSFELASGLHSAKGILLNVSPSPGFQPNKINFDLIVEGGKTTSILSASGVYARTFSSATNLRLVEVKNSIAEAAAEPVPEPSTIVGTAMFLGLLFKSRKLKHKLS
;
A
#
# COMPACT_ATOMS: atom_id res chain seq x y z
N MET A 1 -2.90 -7.64 -57.09
CA MET A 1 -2.55 -6.66 -56.03
C MET A 1 -3.69 -6.67 -55.03
N ARG A 2 -3.59 -7.05 -53.73
CA ARG A 2 -2.56 -6.78 -52.70
C ARG A 2 -2.22 -5.29 -52.66
N PHE A 3 -2.37 -4.49 -51.60
CA PHE A 3 -2.85 -4.66 -50.21
C PHE A 3 -3.37 -3.26 -49.75
N LYS A 4 -3.91 -2.98 -48.54
CA LYS A 4 -4.00 -3.68 -47.24
C LYS A 4 -5.25 -3.18 -46.47
N GLN A 5 -5.61 -3.80 -45.33
CA GLN A 5 -6.40 -3.14 -44.28
C GLN A 5 -5.51 -2.17 -43.50
N ASN A 6 -6.08 -1.11 -42.92
CA ASN A 6 -5.43 -0.38 -41.82
C ASN A 6 -6.38 -0.30 -40.63
N VAL A 7 -5.85 -0.68 -39.47
CA VAL A 7 -6.60 -0.81 -38.21
C VAL A 7 -6.90 0.59 -37.67
N GLY A 8 -8.14 0.82 -37.24
CA GLY A 8 -8.49 2.04 -36.52
C GLY A 8 -7.79 2.05 -35.16
N SER A 9 -6.76 2.88 -35.02
CA SER A 9 -6.12 3.12 -33.73
C SER A 9 -7.09 3.83 -32.80
N ILE A 10 -7.70 3.08 -31.88
CA ILE A 10 -8.43 3.66 -30.74
C ILE A 10 -7.38 4.28 -29.83
N ALA A 11 -7.27 5.61 -29.89
CA ALA A 11 -6.46 6.37 -28.95
C ALA A 11 -7.08 6.29 -27.55
N LEU A 12 -6.47 5.49 -26.68
CA LEU A 12 -6.80 5.43 -25.26
C LEU A 12 -6.37 6.74 -24.59
N LEU A 13 -7.36 7.57 -24.27
CA LEU A 13 -7.19 8.81 -23.51
C LEU A 13 -7.45 8.54 -22.01
N PHE A 14 -6.51 9.00 -21.19
CA PHE A 14 -6.59 9.14 -19.72
C PHE A 14 -6.82 7.88 -18.86
N VAL A 15 -5.74 7.41 -18.22
CA VAL A 15 -5.48 7.86 -16.83
C VAL A 15 -4.03 8.35 -16.79
N ALA A 16 -3.83 9.64 -16.55
CA ALA A 16 -2.50 10.10 -16.14
C ALA A 16 -2.33 9.69 -14.67
N PRO A 17 -1.22 9.05 -14.26
CA PRO A 17 -0.94 8.92 -12.83
C PRO A 17 -0.89 10.31 -12.22
N LEU A 18 -1.51 10.48 -11.05
CA LEU A 18 -1.49 11.71 -10.26
C LEU A 18 -0.09 11.90 -9.61
N ALA A 19 0.95 11.95 -10.44
CA ALA A 19 2.32 12.27 -10.07
C ALA A 19 2.63 13.78 -10.17
N THR A 20 1.65 14.60 -10.58
CA THR A 20 1.76 16.05 -10.65
C THR A 20 1.29 16.69 -9.34
N ASN A 21 2.14 16.66 -8.31
CA ASN A 21 2.29 17.71 -7.29
C ASN A 21 3.49 17.48 -6.32
N LEU A 22 4.60 16.92 -6.81
CA LEU A 22 5.91 17.02 -6.13
C LEU A 22 6.54 18.42 -6.29
N SER A 23 5.75 19.45 -5.98
CA SER A 23 6.12 20.88 -6.02
C SER A 23 5.92 21.55 -4.67
N ALA A 24 6.39 20.88 -3.60
CA ALA A 24 6.72 21.59 -2.37
C ALA A 24 7.84 22.58 -2.68
N GLY A 25 7.48 23.86 -2.89
CA GLY A 25 8.43 24.93 -3.16
C GLY A 25 9.52 24.95 -2.10
N ILE A 26 10.75 24.64 -2.51
CA ILE A 26 11.89 24.60 -1.61
C ILE A 26 12.33 26.05 -1.37
N ALA A 27 11.90 26.63 -0.25
CA ALA A 27 12.59 27.78 0.32
C ALA A 27 13.83 27.26 1.07
N PRO A 28 15.07 27.52 0.60
CA PRO A 28 16.27 27.11 1.30
C PRO A 28 16.58 28.10 2.43
N SER A 29 16.32 27.73 3.69
CA SER A 29 16.91 28.42 4.86
C SER A 29 16.61 27.81 6.24
N SER A 30 15.75 26.79 6.36
CA SER A 30 15.49 26.12 7.65
C SER A 30 15.86 24.64 7.56
N ALA A 31 16.67 24.18 8.52
CA ALA A 31 16.97 22.77 8.71
C ALA A 31 15.65 22.02 8.98
N ALA A 32 15.41 20.96 8.21
CA ALA A 32 14.13 20.28 8.18
C ALA A 32 14.30 18.76 8.09
N THR A 33 13.94 18.07 9.16
CA THR A 33 13.78 16.62 9.13
C THR A 33 12.57 16.26 8.26
N ILE A 34 12.74 15.24 7.42
CA ILE A 34 11.72 14.73 6.50
C ILE A 34 11.61 13.23 6.68
N ALA A 35 10.38 12.74 6.77
CA ALA A 35 10.03 11.35 6.53
C ALA A 35 8.97 11.27 5.43
N ASN A 36 9.12 10.34 4.49
CA ASN A 36 8.12 10.05 3.47
C ASN A 36 8.07 8.54 3.24
N SER A 37 6.90 7.93 3.31
CA SER A 37 6.71 6.52 2.97
C SER A 37 5.48 6.34 2.08
N ALA A 38 5.64 5.60 0.98
CA ALA A 38 4.57 5.29 0.05
C ALA A 38 4.57 3.82 -0.34
N ALA A 39 3.37 3.29 -0.58
CA ALA A 39 3.10 1.96 -1.08
C ALA A 39 2.10 2.05 -2.24
N GLU A 40 2.43 1.41 -3.36
CA GLU A 40 1.57 1.32 -4.54
C GLU A 40 1.42 -0.15 -4.94
N VAL A 41 0.21 -0.55 -5.35
CA VAL A 41 -0.04 -1.83 -5.99
C VAL A 41 -0.91 -1.64 -7.22
N THR A 42 -0.52 -2.31 -8.30
CA THR A 42 -1.38 -2.62 -9.45
C THR A 42 -1.60 -4.12 -9.52
N ILE A 43 -2.85 -4.54 -9.74
CA ILE A 43 -3.24 -5.93 -9.99
C ILE A 43 -4.07 -5.97 -11.28
N ASP A 44 -3.65 -6.75 -12.27
CA ASP A 44 -4.32 -6.86 -13.56
C ASP A 44 -4.30 -8.31 -14.10
N ASN A 45 -4.71 -8.49 -15.37
CA ASN A 45 -4.72 -9.79 -16.05
C ASN A 45 -5.43 -10.91 -15.27
N PHE A 46 -6.47 -10.55 -14.52
CA PHE A 46 -7.32 -11.50 -13.82
C PHE A 46 -7.98 -12.46 -14.82
N SER A 47 -7.76 -13.76 -14.62
CA SER A 47 -8.44 -14.83 -15.40
C SER A 47 -9.96 -14.87 -15.21
N HIS A 48 -10.44 -14.39 -14.08
CA HIS A 48 -11.86 -14.40 -13.70
C HIS A 48 -12.31 -12.99 -13.33
N ARG A 49 -13.55 -12.63 -13.67
CA ARG A 49 -14.14 -11.35 -13.25
C ARG A 49 -14.74 -11.51 -11.84
N PRO A 50 -14.51 -10.57 -10.91
CA PRO A 50 -15.11 -10.65 -9.59
C PRO A 50 -16.63 -10.46 -9.66
N GLY A 51 -17.35 -11.18 -8.80
CA GLY A 51 -18.78 -11.01 -8.58
C GLY A 51 -19.11 -9.82 -7.66
N ASP A 52 -18.20 -9.48 -6.73
CA ASP A 52 -18.26 -8.29 -5.88
C ASP A 52 -16.86 -7.70 -5.64
N THR A 53 -16.78 -6.39 -5.39
CA THR A 53 -15.51 -5.68 -5.15
C THR A 53 -15.60 -4.70 -3.98
N GLY A 54 -14.65 -4.84 -3.04
CA GLY A 54 -14.49 -3.96 -1.89
C GLY A 54 -13.32 -3.00 -2.05
N ARG A 55 -13.41 -1.83 -1.41
CA ARG A 55 -12.36 -0.80 -1.35
C ARG A 55 -12.34 -0.18 0.04
N SER A 56 -11.15 0.12 0.56
CA SER A 56 -10.95 0.93 1.77
C SER A 56 -9.85 1.96 1.53
N SER A 57 -9.98 3.12 2.17
CA SER A 57 -8.95 4.16 2.20
C SER A 57 -9.11 4.91 3.52
N VAL A 58 -8.06 4.93 4.33
CA VAL A 58 -8.00 5.56 5.65
C VAL A 58 -6.76 6.42 5.71
N THR A 59 -6.88 7.61 6.29
CA THR A 59 -5.77 8.53 6.55
C THR A 59 -5.90 9.09 7.95
N ASP A 60 -4.76 9.28 8.62
CA ASP A 60 -4.68 9.89 9.94
C ASP A 60 -3.39 10.73 10.03
N THR A 61 -3.46 11.85 10.75
CA THR A 61 -2.32 12.75 10.94
C THR A 61 -2.40 13.44 12.29
N ASP A 62 -1.29 13.45 13.02
CA ASP A 62 -1.12 14.19 14.28
C ASP A 62 0.11 15.09 14.18
N THR A 63 0.02 16.32 14.68
CA THR A 63 1.13 17.27 14.72
C THR A 63 1.13 18.09 16.00
N VAL A 64 2.32 18.22 16.58
CA VAL A 64 2.60 19.06 17.75
C VAL A 64 3.81 19.92 17.44
N SER A 65 3.70 21.22 17.67
CA SER A 65 4.84 22.14 17.59
C SER A 65 4.73 23.18 18.70
N PHE A 66 5.83 23.38 19.43
CA PHE A 66 5.93 24.37 20.49
C PHE A 66 6.78 25.58 20.06
N ASP A 67 7.85 25.31 19.31
CA ASP A 67 8.73 26.31 18.71
C ASP A 67 9.38 25.70 17.46
N GLY A 68 8.78 25.97 16.29
CA GLY A 68 9.17 25.35 15.03
C GLY A 68 8.02 25.15 14.04
N LEU A 69 8.13 24.08 13.23
CA LEU A 69 7.18 23.66 12.21
C LEU A 69 6.93 22.15 12.35
N ALA A 70 5.66 21.75 12.26
CA ALA A 70 5.25 20.36 12.09
C ALA A 70 4.18 20.29 10.99
N VAL A 71 4.45 19.55 9.92
CA VAL A 71 3.50 19.29 8.82
C VAL A 71 3.41 17.79 8.61
N ALA A 72 2.21 17.23 8.70
CA ALA A 72 1.91 15.84 8.37
C ALA A 72 0.88 15.79 7.24
N GLU A 73 1.13 14.95 6.25
CA GLU A 73 0.32 14.74 5.06
C GLU A 73 0.09 13.22 4.92
N ALA A 74 -1.16 12.80 4.78
CA ALA A 74 -1.54 11.40 4.54
C ALA A 74 -2.54 11.32 3.39
N ASN A 75 -2.30 10.36 2.48
CA ASN A 75 -3.08 10.17 1.27
C ASN A 75 -3.34 8.66 1.07
N ALA A 76 -4.59 8.28 0.84
CA ALA A 76 -4.99 6.92 0.52
C ALA A 76 -6.04 6.94 -0.58
N ASN A 77 -5.87 6.10 -1.59
CA ASN A 77 -6.86 5.95 -2.67
C ASN A 77 -6.90 4.49 -3.14
N ALA A 78 -8.10 3.98 -3.41
CA ALA A 78 -8.30 2.63 -3.91
C ALA A 78 -9.37 2.56 -5.01
N ALA A 79 -9.00 1.93 -6.11
CA ALA A 79 -9.84 1.66 -7.27
C ALA A 79 -9.87 0.16 -7.58
N PHE A 80 -11.07 -0.37 -7.84
CA PHE A 80 -11.25 -1.68 -8.46
C PHE A 80 -12.22 -1.46 -9.63
N ILE A 81 -11.69 -1.55 -10.85
CA ILE A 81 -12.43 -1.40 -12.09
C ILE A 81 -12.72 -2.80 -12.61
N ALA A 82 -14.00 -3.19 -12.64
CA ALA A 82 -14.44 -4.49 -13.13
C ALA A 82 -15.61 -4.30 -14.11
N ASN A 83 -15.32 -3.72 -15.28
CA ASN A 83 -16.30 -3.45 -16.34
C ASN A 83 -16.06 -4.35 -17.58
N CYS A 84 -16.77 -4.11 -18.69
CA CYS A 84 -16.65 -4.89 -19.92
C CYS A 84 -15.42 -4.59 -20.79
N HIS A 85 -14.68 -3.53 -20.49
CA HIS A 85 -13.49 -3.08 -21.21
C HIS A 85 -12.20 -3.22 -20.39
N GLN A 86 -12.30 -3.26 -19.06
CA GLN A 86 -11.17 -3.21 -18.15
C GLN A 86 -11.45 -3.99 -16.86
N LEU A 87 -10.46 -4.78 -16.45
CA LEU A 87 -10.44 -5.51 -15.19
C LEU A 87 -9.09 -5.30 -14.51
N LEU A 88 -9.07 -4.40 -13.52
CA LEU A 88 -7.88 -3.79 -12.93
C LEU A 88 -8.19 -3.38 -11.48
N ALA A 89 -7.27 -3.64 -10.55
CA ALA A 89 -7.28 -3.04 -9.22
C ALA A 89 -6.00 -2.23 -9.02
N GLN A 90 -6.14 -1.00 -8.50
CA GLN A 90 -5.03 -0.08 -8.27
C GLN A 90 -5.28 0.72 -7.01
N ASN A 91 -4.26 0.85 -6.16
CA ASN A 91 -4.37 1.62 -4.94
C ASN A 91 -3.00 2.13 -4.47
N ILE A 92 -3.02 3.23 -3.71
CA ILE A 92 -1.86 3.92 -3.17
C ILE A 92 -2.12 4.33 -1.72
N SER A 93 -1.06 4.29 -0.92
CA SER A 93 -1.00 4.73 0.47
C SER A 93 0.29 5.52 0.62
N GLU A 94 0.20 6.82 0.89
CA GLU A 94 1.33 7.74 0.98
C GLU A 94 1.23 8.54 2.28
N THR A 95 2.39 8.76 2.92
CA THR A 95 2.53 9.47 4.19
C THR A 95 3.79 10.30 4.16
N LYS A 96 3.72 11.53 4.66
CA LYS A 96 4.84 12.45 4.66
C LYS A 96 4.78 13.37 5.87
N VAL A 97 5.88 13.46 6.59
CA VAL A 97 6.05 14.40 7.69
C VAL A 97 7.27 15.28 7.41
N ARG A 98 7.12 16.58 7.68
CA ARG A 98 8.20 17.56 7.67
C ARG A 98 8.20 18.30 9.00
N GLY A 99 9.35 18.28 9.67
CA GLY A 99 9.57 18.99 10.91
C GLY A 99 10.72 19.98 10.79
N GLY A 100 10.72 21.03 11.60
CA GLY A 100 11.82 22.00 11.69
C GLY A 100 11.74 22.81 12.99
N GLY A 101 12.86 23.38 13.41
CA GLY A 101 13.00 23.95 14.76
C GLY A 101 13.32 22.88 15.81
N ASP A 102 13.24 23.24 17.09
CA ASP A 102 13.81 22.41 18.17
C ASP A 102 12.80 21.49 18.85
N ARG A 103 11.50 21.82 18.79
CA ARG A 103 10.46 21.10 19.55
C ARG A 103 9.21 20.89 18.70
N TYR A 104 9.20 19.77 17.98
CA TYR A 104 8.07 19.31 17.18
C TYR A 104 7.93 17.77 17.24
N SER A 105 6.72 17.31 16.93
CA SER A 105 6.42 15.92 16.57
C SER A 105 5.37 15.93 15.45
N GLY A 106 5.48 15.01 14.51
CA GLY A 106 4.48 14.77 13.49
C GLY A 106 4.42 13.30 13.14
N VAL A 107 3.21 12.78 12.98
CA VAL A 107 2.92 11.42 12.55
C VAL A 107 1.89 11.49 11.43
N ALA A 108 2.13 10.76 10.35
CA ALA A 108 1.17 10.53 9.28
C ALA A 108 1.01 9.02 9.09
N GLN A 109 -0.24 8.56 8.99
CA GLN A 109 -0.58 7.17 8.71
C GLN A 109 -1.59 7.12 7.55
N SER A 110 -1.42 6.16 6.65
CA SER A 110 -2.42 5.85 5.64
C SER A 110 -2.55 4.34 5.42
N GLU A 111 -3.75 3.92 5.04
CA GLU A 111 -4.07 2.55 4.65
C GLU A 111 -4.93 2.57 3.40
N ALA A 112 -4.63 1.72 2.43
CA ALA A 112 -5.47 1.49 1.26
C ALA A 112 -5.66 0.00 1.01
N ALA A 113 -6.87 -0.41 0.63
CA ALA A 113 -7.20 -1.81 0.42
C ALA A 113 -8.12 -2.01 -0.80
N VAL A 114 -7.91 -3.13 -1.49
CA VAL A 114 -8.80 -3.63 -2.54
C VAL A 114 -9.17 -5.08 -2.23
N ILE A 115 -10.44 -5.43 -2.48
CA ILE A 115 -11.00 -6.76 -2.27
C ILE A 115 -11.73 -7.18 -3.53
N GLY A 116 -11.51 -8.40 -4.00
CA GLY A 116 -12.27 -9.02 -5.08
C GLY A 116 -12.75 -10.41 -4.70
N ASP A 117 -14.04 -10.66 -4.89
CA ASP A 117 -14.66 -11.98 -4.68
C ASP A 117 -14.90 -12.66 -6.02
N PHE A 118 -14.35 -13.86 -6.21
CA PHE A 118 -14.34 -14.59 -7.49
C PHE A 118 -14.95 -15.99 -7.32
N SER A 119 -15.88 -16.36 -8.17
CA SER A 119 -16.35 -17.75 -8.30
C SER A 119 -15.49 -18.49 -9.32
N ILE A 120 -14.95 -19.63 -8.94
CA ILE A 120 -14.06 -20.47 -9.75
C ILE A 120 -14.73 -21.83 -9.94
N GLY A 121 -14.80 -22.32 -11.17
CA GLY A 121 -15.30 -23.65 -11.51
C GLY A 121 -14.33 -24.78 -11.12
N ALA A 122 -14.79 -26.01 -11.26
CA ALA A 122 -13.92 -27.18 -11.09
C ALA A 122 -12.97 -27.30 -12.29
N GLU A 123 -11.71 -27.64 -12.01
CA GLU A 123 -10.58 -27.68 -12.94
C GLU A 123 -10.20 -26.33 -13.58
N GLU A 124 -10.75 -25.21 -13.08
CA GLU A 124 -10.38 -23.87 -13.53
C GLU A 124 -9.16 -23.31 -12.76
N THR A 125 -8.40 -22.43 -13.42
CA THR A 125 -7.20 -21.79 -12.84
C THR A 125 -7.46 -20.33 -12.55
N PHE A 126 -7.47 -19.97 -11.27
CA PHE A 126 -7.46 -18.57 -10.85
C PHE A 126 -6.03 -18.02 -10.94
N SER A 127 -5.89 -16.88 -11.61
CA SER A 127 -4.64 -16.18 -11.81
C SER A 127 -4.85 -14.67 -11.99
N PHE A 128 -3.81 -13.91 -11.66
CA PHE A 128 -3.68 -12.48 -11.86
C PHE A 128 -2.19 -12.10 -11.91
N ALA A 129 -1.85 -11.00 -12.57
CA ALA A 129 -0.53 -10.38 -12.48
C ALA A 129 -0.56 -9.23 -11.47
N PHE A 130 0.60 -8.93 -10.85
CA PHE A 130 0.72 -7.83 -9.91
C PHE A 130 2.08 -7.14 -10.04
N GLU A 131 2.07 -5.85 -9.71
CA GLU A 131 3.25 -5.02 -9.45
C GLU A 131 3.03 -4.27 -8.14
N ALA A 132 4.02 -4.35 -7.25
CA ALA A 132 4.00 -3.78 -5.91
C ALA A 132 5.29 -2.97 -5.71
N ILE A 133 5.15 -1.73 -5.26
CA ILE A 133 6.27 -0.80 -5.03
C ILE A 133 6.13 -0.21 -3.63
N LEU A 134 7.22 -0.28 -2.87
CA LEU A 134 7.42 0.46 -1.62
C LEU A 134 8.52 1.49 -1.82
N TYR A 135 8.21 2.74 -1.50
CA TYR A 135 9.14 3.86 -1.47
C TYR A 135 9.27 4.35 -0.04
N SER A 136 10.48 4.69 0.40
CA SER A 136 10.70 5.39 1.66
C SER A 136 11.87 6.34 1.55
N LEU A 137 11.75 7.52 2.13
CA LEU A 137 12.79 8.54 2.21
C LEU A 137 12.85 9.09 3.63
N ILE A 138 14.07 9.25 4.14
CA ILE A 138 14.35 10.07 5.33
C ILE A 138 15.44 11.09 5.04
N SER A 139 15.34 12.25 5.69
CA SER A 139 16.36 13.30 5.78
C SER A 139 16.38 13.77 7.22
N VAL A 140 17.54 13.86 7.85
CA VAL A 140 17.69 14.32 9.23
C VAL A 140 18.90 15.22 9.30
N ASP A 141 18.73 16.44 9.81
CA ASP A 141 19.78 17.45 9.81
C ASP A 141 20.59 17.42 11.12
N ARG A 142 19.95 17.07 12.24
CA ARG A 142 20.60 16.86 13.54
C ARG A 142 20.35 15.44 14.08
N PRO A 143 21.06 14.41 13.61
CA PRO A 143 20.82 13.01 13.99
C PRO A 143 20.97 12.71 15.50
N GLU A 144 21.58 13.61 16.26
CA GLU A 144 21.69 13.55 17.72
C GLU A 144 20.42 13.98 18.48
N SER A 145 19.55 14.79 17.89
CA SER A 145 18.33 15.34 18.53
C SER A 145 17.04 15.13 17.73
N GLU A 146 17.15 14.75 16.46
CA GLU A 146 16.04 14.58 15.53
C GLU A 146 15.90 13.10 15.09
N ARG A 147 14.65 12.66 14.94
CA ARG A 147 14.30 11.31 14.46
C ARG A 147 13.41 11.41 13.23
N ALA A 148 13.71 10.59 12.22
CA ALA A 148 12.80 10.30 11.11
C ALA A 148 12.56 8.78 11.03
N ILE A 149 11.30 8.40 10.82
CA ILE A 149 10.89 7.04 10.49
C ILE A 149 9.96 7.11 9.27
N ALA A 150 10.24 6.32 8.25
CA ALA A 150 9.38 6.11 7.11
C ALA A 150 9.25 4.60 6.89
N SER A 151 8.05 4.03 6.99
CA SER A 151 7.86 2.60 6.77
C SER A 151 6.53 2.29 6.09
N SER A 152 6.56 1.34 5.16
CA SER A 152 5.37 0.85 4.47
C SER A 152 5.37 -0.66 4.36
N LYS A 153 4.17 -1.23 4.30
CA LYS A 153 3.92 -2.67 4.14
C LYS A 153 2.76 -2.87 3.17
N ILE A 154 2.88 -3.91 2.35
CA ILE A 154 1.85 -4.45 1.45
C ILE A 154 1.61 -5.91 1.89
N SER A 155 0.36 -6.36 1.84
CA SER A 155 -0.04 -7.71 2.21
C SER A 155 -1.16 -8.19 1.31
N PHE A 156 -0.92 -9.32 0.64
CA PHE A 156 -1.89 -10.06 -0.14
C PHE A 156 -2.32 -11.31 0.62
N TRP A 157 -3.61 -11.61 0.60
CA TRP A 157 -4.20 -12.85 1.10
C TRP A 157 -5.19 -13.40 0.08
N LEU A 158 -5.04 -14.67 -0.28
CA LEU A 158 -6.05 -15.42 -1.02
C LEU A 158 -6.77 -16.37 -0.07
N ILE A 159 -8.07 -16.17 0.08
CA ILE A 159 -8.90 -16.89 1.06
C ILE A 159 -9.96 -17.67 0.30
N ASP A 160 -10.07 -18.98 0.57
CA ASP A 160 -11.23 -19.76 0.17
C ASP A 160 -12.39 -19.41 1.11
N THR A 161 -13.43 -18.77 0.59
CA THR A 161 -14.56 -18.27 1.39
C THR A 161 -15.59 -19.34 1.74
N VAL A 162 -15.57 -20.48 1.05
CA VAL A 162 -16.46 -21.64 1.31
C VAL A 162 -15.97 -22.39 2.55
N THR A 163 -14.66 -22.61 2.64
CA THR A 163 -13.99 -23.31 3.74
C THR A 163 -13.44 -22.37 4.82
N SER A 164 -13.34 -21.07 4.53
CA SER A 164 -12.72 -20.03 5.37
C SER A 164 -11.22 -20.27 5.65
N ILE A 165 -10.51 -20.84 4.68
CA ILE A 165 -9.07 -21.17 4.78
C ILE A 165 -8.24 -20.12 4.01
N LEU A 166 -7.18 -19.61 4.64
CA LEU A 166 -6.12 -18.87 3.96
C LEU A 166 -5.34 -19.85 3.07
N LEU A 167 -5.44 -19.68 1.75
CA LEU A 167 -4.82 -20.56 0.76
C LEU A 167 -3.36 -20.19 0.51
N ASP A 168 -3.09 -18.90 0.39
CA ASP A 168 -1.82 -18.30 0.00
C ASP A 168 -1.73 -16.85 0.48
N SER A 169 -0.51 -16.36 0.65
CA SER A 169 -0.25 -14.99 1.11
C SER A 169 1.10 -14.48 0.62
N PHE A 170 1.21 -13.17 0.39
CA PHE A 170 2.47 -12.52 0.08
C PHE A 170 2.58 -11.21 0.85
N GLU A 171 3.65 -11.05 1.62
CA GLU A 171 3.96 -9.81 2.35
C GLU A 171 5.25 -9.18 1.84
N LEU A 172 5.20 -7.85 1.68
CA LEU A 172 6.35 -7.00 1.34
C LEU A 172 6.38 -5.85 2.34
N ALA A 173 7.51 -5.59 2.99
CA ALA A 173 7.68 -4.42 3.85
C ALA A 173 9.07 -3.79 3.70
N SER A 174 9.12 -2.47 3.77
CA SER A 174 10.34 -1.67 3.76
C SER A 174 10.19 -0.51 4.73
N GLY A 175 11.27 -0.17 5.44
CA GLY A 175 11.31 1.02 6.27
C GLY A 175 12.71 1.56 6.48
N LEU A 176 12.79 2.86 6.66
CA LEU A 176 13.98 3.62 7.03
C LEU A 176 13.74 4.28 8.38
N HIS A 177 14.71 4.19 9.26
CA HIS A 177 14.67 4.80 10.59
C HIS A 177 16.04 5.38 10.91
N SER A 178 16.12 6.69 11.18
CA SER A 178 17.40 7.39 11.31
C SER A 178 18.39 6.74 12.28
N ALA A 179 17.91 6.30 13.44
CA ALA A 179 18.71 5.61 14.47
C ALA A 179 18.87 4.08 14.30
N LYS A 180 18.08 3.40 13.45
CA LYS A 180 18.10 1.92 13.30
C LYS A 180 18.54 1.45 11.91
N GLY A 181 18.72 2.35 10.95
CA GLY A 181 19.03 2.02 9.57
C GLY A 181 17.78 1.54 8.81
N ILE A 182 17.93 0.45 8.06
CA ILE A 182 16.90 -0.08 7.17
C ILE A 182 16.25 -1.36 7.73
N LEU A 183 14.95 -1.49 7.50
CA LEU A 183 14.16 -2.69 7.75
C LEU A 183 13.59 -3.17 6.42
N LEU A 184 13.74 -4.46 6.12
CA LEU A 184 13.19 -5.11 4.92
C LEU A 184 12.57 -6.46 5.32
N ASN A 185 11.39 -6.75 4.79
CA ASN A 185 10.76 -8.07 4.91
C ASN A 185 10.15 -8.46 3.56
N VAL A 186 10.35 -9.72 3.17
CA VAL A 186 9.68 -10.33 2.02
C VAL A 186 9.26 -11.74 2.45
N SER A 187 7.95 -11.99 2.51
CA SER A 187 7.40 -13.25 3.03
C SER A 187 6.31 -13.81 2.11
N PRO A 188 6.71 -14.57 1.06
CA PRO A 188 5.79 -15.27 0.17
C PRO A 188 5.42 -16.68 0.67
N SER A 189 4.16 -17.08 0.54
CA SER A 189 3.73 -18.48 0.70
C SER A 189 4.26 -19.34 -0.45
N PRO A 190 4.38 -20.67 -0.29
CA PRO A 190 4.87 -21.55 -1.36
C PRO A 190 4.10 -21.44 -2.69
N GLY A 191 2.80 -21.13 -2.66
CA GLY A 191 1.98 -20.92 -3.86
C GLY A 191 1.95 -19.48 -4.39
N PHE A 192 2.53 -18.50 -3.70
CA PHE A 192 2.52 -17.08 -4.09
C PHE A 192 3.94 -16.50 -4.05
N GLN A 193 4.78 -16.96 -4.98
CA GLN A 193 6.15 -16.47 -5.14
C GLN A 193 6.20 -15.35 -6.20
N PRO A 194 6.74 -14.15 -5.89
CA PRO A 194 6.99 -13.11 -6.90
C PRO A 194 8.05 -13.59 -7.91
N ASN A 195 7.87 -13.25 -9.19
CA ASN A 195 8.83 -13.58 -10.25
C ASN A 195 10.08 -12.69 -10.21
N LYS A 196 9.92 -11.45 -9.73
CA LYS A 196 10.99 -10.46 -9.62
C LYS A 196 10.87 -9.71 -8.30
N ILE A 197 11.99 -9.52 -7.61
CA ILE A 197 12.14 -8.59 -6.49
C ILE A 197 13.38 -7.74 -6.79
N ASN A 198 13.28 -6.42 -6.66
CA ASN A 198 14.42 -5.51 -6.76
C ASN A 198 14.44 -4.59 -5.54
N PHE A 199 15.64 -4.31 -5.04
CA PHE A 199 15.86 -3.46 -3.89
C PHE A 199 17.00 -2.49 -4.16
N ASP A 200 16.73 -1.20 -4.04
CA ASP A 200 17.69 -0.13 -4.20
C ASP A 200 17.77 0.73 -2.92
N LEU A 201 18.99 1.03 -2.50
CA LEU A 201 19.29 1.94 -1.39
C LEU A 201 20.20 3.06 -1.88
N ILE A 202 19.72 4.30 -1.79
CA ILE A 202 20.43 5.49 -2.26
C ILE A 202 20.69 6.40 -1.05
N VAL A 203 21.96 6.72 -0.80
CA VAL A 203 22.39 7.63 0.27
C VAL A 203 23.15 8.79 -0.35
N GLU A 204 22.53 9.98 -0.38
CA GLU A 204 23.10 11.17 -1.03
C GLU A 204 22.64 12.45 -0.30
N GLY A 205 23.56 13.38 -0.05
CA GLY A 205 23.23 14.73 0.43
C GLY A 205 22.41 14.77 1.73
N GLY A 206 22.72 13.89 2.70
CA GLY A 206 21.99 13.78 3.98
C GLY A 206 20.66 13.01 3.90
N LYS A 207 20.27 12.54 2.71
CA LYS A 207 19.04 11.78 2.48
C LYS A 207 19.35 10.31 2.28
N THR A 208 18.49 9.46 2.85
CA THR A 208 18.46 8.02 2.55
C THR A 208 17.13 7.71 1.89
N THR A 209 17.17 7.06 0.73
CA THR A 209 16.00 6.60 -0.03
C THR A 209 16.08 5.10 -0.23
N SER A 210 14.97 4.40 0.04
CA SER A 210 14.77 2.96 -0.16
C SER A 210 13.67 2.77 -1.20
N ILE A 211 13.93 1.90 -2.17
CA ILE A 211 12.93 1.44 -3.14
C ILE A 211 12.93 -0.08 -3.11
N LEU A 212 11.80 -0.69 -2.77
CA LEU A 212 11.61 -2.14 -2.80
C LEU A 212 10.44 -2.44 -3.74
N SER A 213 10.70 -3.12 -4.85
CA SER A 213 9.69 -3.52 -5.84
C SER A 213 9.57 -5.04 -5.93
N ALA A 214 8.36 -5.54 -6.10
CA ALA A 214 8.08 -6.94 -6.39
C ALA A 214 7.01 -7.05 -7.47
N SER A 215 7.18 -7.97 -8.41
CA SER A 215 6.17 -8.24 -9.44
C SER A 215 6.15 -9.70 -9.84
N GLY A 216 5.01 -10.15 -10.38
CA GLY A 216 4.85 -11.52 -10.83
C GLY A 216 3.42 -11.88 -11.22
N VAL A 217 3.20 -13.19 -11.39
CA VAL A 217 1.90 -13.78 -11.71
C VAL A 217 1.57 -14.83 -10.66
N TYR A 218 0.44 -14.64 -9.97
CA TYR A 218 -0.17 -15.70 -9.16
C TYR A 218 -0.97 -16.63 -10.08
N ALA A 219 -0.91 -17.95 -9.87
CA ALA A 219 -1.76 -18.91 -10.56
C ALA A 219 -1.99 -20.17 -9.70
N ARG A 220 -3.25 -20.60 -9.57
CA ARG A 220 -3.64 -21.81 -8.85
C ARG A 220 -4.87 -22.47 -9.50
N THR A 221 -4.77 -23.77 -9.76
CA THR A 221 -5.86 -24.61 -10.29
C THR A 221 -6.65 -25.24 -9.13
N PHE A 222 -7.97 -25.34 -9.28
CA PHE A 222 -8.88 -25.85 -8.24
C PHE A 222 -9.60 -27.11 -8.72
N SER A 223 -9.43 -28.23 -8.04
CA SER A 223 -10.07 -29.52 -8.39
C SER A 223 -11.57 -29.59 -8.08
N SER A 224 -12.16 -28.53 -7.54
CA SER A 224 -13.58 -28.41 -7.25
C SER A 224 -13.97 -26.94 -7.25
N ALA A 225 -15.22 -26.65 -7.60
CA ALA A 225 -15.72 -25.29 -7.65
C ALA A 225 -15.69 -24.62 -6.26
N THR A 226 -15.20 -23.40 -6.19
CA THR A 226 -15.07 -22.63 -4.94
C THR A 226 -15.30 -21.13 -5.16
N ASN A 227 -15.38 -20.37 -4.07
CA ASN A 227 -15.41 -18.92 -4.08
C ASN A 227 -14.18 -18.38 -3.35
N LEU A 228 -13.34 -17.63 -4.06
CA LEU A 228 -12.12 -17.03 -3.56
C LEU A 228 -12.37 -15.56 -3.21
N ARG A 229 -11.70 -15.09 -2.16
CA ARG A 229 -11.53 -13.68 -1.87
C ARG A 229 -10.04 -13.35 -1.96
N LEU A 230 -9.69 -12.49 -2.91
CA LEU A 230 -8.40 -11.79 -2.90
C LEU A 230 -8.56 -10.54 -2.05
N VAL A 231 -7.73 -10.40 -1.03
CA VAL A 231 -7.57 -9.17 -0.25
C VAL A 231 -6.16 -8.67 -0.48
N GLU A 232 -6.02 -7.41 -0.85
CA GLU A 232 -4.77 -6.68 -0.78
C GLU A 232 -4.97 -5.46 0.13
N VAL A 233 -4.07 -5.31 1.10
CA VAL A 233 -4.01 -4.17 2.02
C VAL A 233 -2.58 -3.67 2.04
N LYS A 234 -2.43 -2.35 2.01
CA LYS A 234 -1.16 -1.68 2.29
C LYS A 234 -1.34 -0.61 3.35
N ASN A 235 -0.29 -0.41 4.15
CA ASN A 235 -0.22 0.61 5.17
C ASN A 235 1.10 1.36 5.06
N SER A 236 1.07 2.67 5.25
CA SER A 236 2.22 3.56 5.23
C SER A 236 2.24 4.41 6.50
N ILE A 237 3.44 4.66 7.03
CA ILE A 237 3.68 5.48 8.23
C ILE A 237 4.89 6.37 7.96
N ALA A 238 4.76 7.65 8.28
CA ALA A 238 5.87 8.59 8.36
C ALA A 238 5.83 9.32 9.71
N GLU A 239 6.99 9.48 10.34
CA GLU A 239 7.15 10.13 11.64
C GLU A 239 8.38 11.04 11.60
N ALA A 240 8.27 12.25 12.16
CA ALA A 240 9.41 13.12 12.41
C ALA A 240 9.26 13.81 13.78
N ALA A 241 10.33 13.86 14.57
CA ALA A 241 10.34 14.55 15.85
C ALA A 241 11.71 15.17 16.18
N ALA A 242 11.70 16.26 16.96
CA ALA A 242 12.88 16.84 17.61
C ALA A 242 12.65 16.92 19.12
N GLU A 243 13.68 16.56 19.90
CA GLU A 243 13.60 16.26 21.34
C GLU A 243 12.65 15.08 21.68
N PRO A 244 12.74 14.47 22.88
CA PRO A 244 11.84 13.39 23.28
C PRO A 244 10.44 13.94 23.64
N VAL A 245 9.69 14.34 22.62
CA VAL A 245 8.22 14.42 22.70
C VAL A 245 7.70 12.98 22.90
N PRO A 246 6.78 12.72 23.84
CA PRO A 246 6.26 11.37 24.09
C PRO A 246 5.69 10.74 22.82
N GLU A 247 6.08 9.50 22.52
CA GLU A 247 5.56 8.75 21.36
C GLU A 247 4.03 8.60 21.49
N PRO A 248 3.22 9.03 20.50
CA PRO A 248 1.77 8.89 20.57
C PRO A 248 1.38 7.41 20.58
N SER A 249 0.55 7.02 21.55
CA SER A 249 0.24 5.61 21.82
C SER A 249 -0.61 4.98 20.72
N THR A 250 0.04 4.29 19.78
CA THR A 250 -0.53 3.62 18.59
C THR A 250 -1.34 2.35 18.91
N ILE A 251 -2.42 2.51 19.68
CA ILE A 251 -3.38 1.44 20.03
C ILE A 251 -4.64 1.44 19.14
N VAL A 252 -4.87 2.51 18.37
CA VAL A 252 -6.15 2.75 17.67
C VAL A 252 -6.35 1.86 16.43
N GLY A 253 -5.30 1.59 15.64
CA GLY A 253 -5.42 0.88 14.35
C GLY A 253 -5.88 -0.58 14.46
N THR A 254 -5.35 -1.35 15.42
CA THR A 254 -5.58 -2.81 15.49
C THR A 254 -6.99 -3.19 15.94
N ALA A 255 -7.71 -2.27 16.60
CA ALA A 255 -9.03 -2.55 17.18
C ALA A 255 -10.17 -2.64 16.14
N MET A 256 -10.05 -1.97 14.99
CA MET A 256 -11.15 -1.87 14.02
C MET A 256 -11.40 -3.17 13.24
N PHE A 257 -10.37 -3.98 12.97
CA PHE A 257 -10.50 -5.19 12.15
C PHE A 257 -11.18 -6.38 12.85
N LEU A 258 -11.07 -6.51 14.17
CA LEU A 258 -11.81 -7.54 14.92
C LEU A 258 -13.32 -7.25 14.96
N GLY A 259 -13.75 -5.98 14.87
CA GLY A 259 -15.17 -5.61 14.90
C GLY A 259 -15.98 -6.03 13.66
N LEU A 260 -15.31 -6.19 12.51
CA LEU A 260 -15.98 -6.48 11.23
C LEU A 260 -16.14 -7.97 10.94
N LEU A 261 -15.29 -8.84 11.51
CA LEU A 261 -15.37 -10.29 11.30
C LEU A 261 -16.53 -10.98 12.06
N PHE A 262 -17.06 -10.35 13.12
CA PHE A 262 -18.12 -10.97 13.97
C PHE A 262 -19.56 -10.54 13.67
N LYS A 263 -19.80 -9.53 12.82
CA LYS A 263 -21.16 -8.98 12.60
C LYS A 263 -22.04 -9.72 11.58
N SER A 264 -21.51 -10.70 10.83
CA SER A 264 -22.27 -11.42 9.79
C SER A 264 -23.08 -12.63 10.30
N ARG A 265 -22.98 -13.04 11.57
CA ARG A 265 -23.59 -14.29 12.10
C ARG A 265 -24.81 -14.13 13.04
N LYS A 266 -25.35 -12.93 13.25
CA LYS A 266 -26.54 -12.71 14.12
C LYS A 266 -27.63 -11.83 13.51
N LEU A 267 -28.17 -12.22 12.33
CA LEU A 267 -29.40 -11.60 11.80
C LEU A 267 -30.24 -12.51 10.87
N LYS A 268 -30.28 -13.82 11.15
CA LYS A 268 -31.26 -14.79 10.60
C LYS A 268 -31.76 -15.79 11.66
N HIS A 269 -32.27 -15.29 12.78
CA HIS A 269 -33.06 -16.12 13.72
C HIS A 269 -33.95 -15.28 14.64
N LYS A 270 -34.89 -14.52 14.06
CA LYS A 270 -36.10 -14.00 14.72
C LYS A 270 -37.07 -13.42 13.69
N LEU A 271 -37.89 -14.30 13.12
CA LEU A 271 -39.20 -14.01 12.50
C LEU A 271 -39.88 -15.36 12.21
N SER A 272 -40.33 -15.99 13.29
CA SER A 272 -41.38 -16.99 13.39
C SER A 272 -42.05 -16.81 14.76
#